data_AF-A0A9D5N7F8-F1
#
_entry.id   AF-A0A9D5N7F8-F1
#
_cell.length_a   1.000
_cell.length_b   1.000
_cell.length_c   1.000
_cell.angle_alpha   90.00
_cell.angle_beta   90.00
_cell.angle_gamma   90.00
#
_symmetry.space_group_name_H-M   'P 1'
#
loop_
_entity.id
_entity.type
_entity.pdbx_description
1 polymer ?
#
loop_
_entity_poly.entity_id
_entity_poly.type
_entity_poly.pdbx_seq_one_letter_code
_entity_poly.pdbx_strand_id
1 'polypeptide(L)'
;MSPKQSKAVWGSLLAGLTPVSGAEKIWYREDPMTEDLAGAMEEGHLFEALLQKADGTVAFSVMVSGLPFLMIDQTDGEDIVDQEDHSGQIAVFPLQTFDVSKIHAGTGDEKAGAGSDAEQADAGAEKTDTSAVETDEENTEKADAGIEKAASGAAGGLESILENIADIMETIERTGTGSAASGTTLSCPCSFHVRGNFAASMDKKPWKVSLKNKNGEQLKESILGMRKDDDWILNPMYSDMSRVREKTAYQLWEKTSAVTETYVPSSRLQYVELLFNGSYHGIYGLTEPLDGKQVGLSDGDLLYKIRQWPWEFDYLSLYSQREGEMEVENGRGGAAVRMTYPREWTEAADWGPMETFQQFCFKTRDLSTLEEAGIGYDRDSVIQLSLFCSLIQAPDNTWKNSILIAKKVTDETD
;
A
#
# COMPACT_ATOMS: atom_id res chain seq x y z
N MET A 1 -2.57 -42.31 36.73
CA MET A 1 -1.16 -41.92 36.94
C MET A 1 -0.88 -40.74 36.03
N SER A 2 -0.56 -39.57 36.57
CA SER A 2 -0.15 -38.43 35.74
C SER A 2 1.16 -38.77 35.03
N PRO A 3 1.32 -38.43 33.74
CA PRO A 3 2.60 -38.56 33.08
C PRO A 3 3.52 -37.47 33.66
N LYS A 4 4.44 -37.87 34.54
CA LYS A 4 5.61 -37.08 34.89
C LYS A 4 6.51 -37.02 33.65
N GLN A 5 6.27 -36.08 32.74
CA GLN A 5 7.30 -35.69 31.77
C GLN A 5 8.25 -34.69 32.43
N SER A 6 9.53 -35.04 32.41
CA SER A 6 10.57 -34.43 33.23
C SER A 6 10.77 -32.95 32.90
N LYS A 7 10.67 -32.13 33.95
CA LYS A 7 11.06 -30.71 34.05
C LYS A 7 12.46 -30.36 33.47
N ALA A 8 13.29 -31.37 33.18
CA ALA A 8 14.67 -31.23 32.74
C ALA A 8 14.85 -30.99 31.23
N VAL A 9 13.93 -31.45 30.38
CA VAL A 9 14.03 -31.27 28.91
C VAL A 9 13.62 -29.85 28.49
N TRP A 10 12.74 -29.22 29.28
CA TRP A 10 12.18 -27.90 28.99
C TRP A 10 13.02 -26.74 29.53
N GLY A 11 13.92 -26.99 30.48
CA GLY A 11 14.79 -25.96 31.07
C GLY A 11 15.83 -25.41 30.10
N SER A 12 16.24 -26.16 29.07
CA SER A 12 17.23 -25.73 28.08
C SER A 12 16.61 -25.05 26.85
N LEU A 13 15.31 -25.24 26.58
CA LEU A 13 14.62 -24.58 25.48
C LEU A 13 14.13 -23.16 25.86
N LEU A 14 13.96 -22.91 27.16
CA LEU A 14 13.53 -21.63 27.74
C LEU A 14 14.70 -20.71 28.09
N ALA A 15 15.94 -21.17 27.93
CA ALA A 15 17.12 -20.33 28.06
C ALA A 15 17.17 -19.41 26.83
N GLY A 16 17.04 -18.11 27.06
CA GLY A 16 17.15 -17.09 26.02
C GLY A 16 15.85 -16.63 25.38
N LEU A 17 14.72 -16.83 26.06
CA LEU A 17 13.44 -16.29 25.61
C LEU A 17 12.97 -15.16 26.55
N THR A 18 12.67 -13.98 26.01
CA THR A 18 12.05 -12.87 26.75
C THR A 18 10.55 -12.79 26.46
N PRO A 19 9.67 -12.73 27.49
CA PRO A 19 8.23 -12.65 27.29
C PRO A 19 7.80 -11.24 26.86
N VAL A 20 6.90 -11.17 25.89
CA VAL A 20 6.12 -9.96 25.60
C VAL A 20 4.89 -9.96 26.54
N SER A 21 4.52 -8.81 27.09
CA SER A 21 3.51 -8.68 28.15
C SER A 21 2.10 -9.20 27.76
N GLY A 22 1.49 -10.01 28.64
CA GLY A 22 0.03 -10.17 28.79
C GLY A 22 -0.73 -11.04 27.78
N ALA A 23 -1.19 -12.21 28.26
CA ALA A 23 -2.10 -13.20 27.63
C ALA A 23 -1.64 -13.80 26.29
N GLU A 24 -1.22 -15.08 26.34
CA GLU A 24 -0.42 -15.81 25.33
C GLU A 24 1.07 -15.42 25.36
N LYS A 25 1.92 -16.33 25.88
CA LYS A 25 3.36 -16.06 25.97
C LYS A 25 3.97 -16.25 24.59
N ILE A 26 4.21 -15.14 23.88
CA ILE A 26 5.15 -15.13 22.76
C ILE A 26 6.56 -15.09 23.33
N TRP A 27 7.41 -15.95 22.80
CA TRP A 27 8.81 -16.07 23.17
C TRP A 27 9.66 -16.01 21.89
N TYR A 28 10.74 -15.24 21.88
CA TYR A 28 11.69 -15.20 20.76
C TYR A 28 12.95 -15.97 21.11
N ARG A 29 13.39 -16.86 20.22
CA ARG A 29 14.66 -17.56 20.36
C ARG A 29 15.79 -16.54 20.37
N GLU A 30 16.70 -16.68 21.34
CA GLU A 30 17.95 -15.92 21.38
C GLU A 30 18.67 -16.06 20.03
N ASP A 31 18.92 -14.91 19.40
CA ASP A 31 19.49 -14.83 18.06
C ASP A 31 20.44 -13.63 18.01
N PRO A 32 21.72 -13.80 17.62
CA PRO A 32 22.69 -12.71 17.54
C PRO A 32 22.24 -11.55 16.64
N MET A 33 21.41 -11.82 15.63
CA MET A 33 20.88 -10.79 14.73
C MET A 33 19.87 -9.86 15.42
N THR A 34 19.46 -10.15 16.66
CA THR A 34 18.63 -9.23 17.45
C THR A 34 19.38 -7.95 17.85
N GLU A 35 20.71 -8.00 17.94
CA GLU A 35 21.55 -6.82 18.20
C GLU A 35 21.87 -6.04 16.91
N ASP A 36 21.72 -6.66 15.73
CA ASP A 36 21.90 -6.06 14.40
C ASP A 36 20.66 -6.27 13.51
N LEU A 37 19.58 -5.58 13.86
CA LEU A 37 18.34 -5.63 13.09
C LEU A 37 18.50 -5.09 11.66
N ALA A 38 19.49 -4.22 11.41
CA ALA A 38 19.75 -3.70 10.07
C ALA A 38 20.36 -4.78 9.18
N GLY A 39 21.41 -5.46 9.65
CA GLY A 39 21.95 -6.65 8.98
C GLY A 39 20.90 -7.74 8.81
N ALA A 40 20.03 -7.94 9.82
CA ALA A 40 18.95 -8.91 9.76
C ALA A 40 17.96 -8.62 8.62
N MET A 41 17.61 -7.35 8.41
CA MET A 41 16.76 -6.92 7.30
C MET A 41 17.46 -7.12 5.94
N GLU A 42 18.74 -6.74 5.83
CA GLU A 42 19.53 -6.86 4.60
C GLU A 42 19.65 -8.32 4.13
N GLU A 43 19.82 -9.25 5.08
CA GLU A 43 19.95 -10.68 4.81
C GLU A 43 18.60 -11.39 4.70
N GLY A 44 17.48 -10.72 5.02
CA GLY A 44 16.16 -11.35 5.10
C GLY A 44 16.08 -12.41 6.20
N HIS A 45 16.77 -12.16 7.31
CA HIS A 45 16.91 -13.09 8.43
C HIS A 45 15.56 -13.40 9.08
N LEU A 46 15.37 -14.68 9.39
CA LEU A 46 14.16 -15.19 10.04
C LEU A 46 14.46 -15.50 11.51
N PHE A 47 13.87 -14.71 12.40
CA PHE A 47 13.87 -15.00 13.82
C PHE A 47 12.88 -16.13 14.12
N GLU A 48 13.22 -17.01 15.05
CA GLU A 48 12.28 -18.03 15.52
C GLU A 48 11.53 -17.54 16.74
N ALA A 49 10.21 -17.74 16.75
CA ALA A 49 9.35 -17.43 17.87
C ALA A 49 8.41 -18.59 18.21
N LEU A 50 7.98 -18.64 19.48
CA LEU A 50 7.06 -19.62 20.02
C LEU A 50 5.85 -18.88 20.59
N LEU A 51 4.65 -19.22 20.11
CA LEU A 51 3.38 -18.74 20.64
C LEU A 51 2.79 -19.83 21.53
N GLN A 52 2.68 -19.55 22.83
CA GLN A 52 2.00 -20.43 23.78
C GLN A 52 0.48 -20.18 23.75
N LYS A 53 -0.26 -21.15 23.21
CA LYS A 53 -1.74 -21.20 23.20
C LYS A 53 -2.26 -22.09 24.32
N ALA A 54 -3.59 -22.08 24.52
CA ALA A 54 -4.25 -22.92 25.52
C ALA A 54 -4.12 -24.44 25.25
N ASP A 55 -4.01 -24.86 24.00
CA ASP A 55 -3.98 -26.26 23.55
C ASP A 55 -2.59 -26.75 23.11
N GLY A 56 -1.57 -25.88 23.13
CA GLY A 56 -0.23 -26.23 22.71
C GLY A 56 0.69 -25.04 22.52
N THR A 57 1.87 -25.28 21.94
CA THR A 57 2.82 -24.23 21.57
C THR A 57 3.09 -24.34 20.08
N VAL A 58 3.03 -23.21 19.38
CA VAL A 58 3.27 -23.13 17.93
C VAL A 58 4.58 -22.39 17.71
N ALA A 59 5.49 -23.01 16.97
CA ALA A 59 6.69 -22.33 16.47
C ALA A 59 6.37 -21.63 15.15
N PHE A 60 6.90 -20.42 14.97
CA PHE A 60 6.74 -19.63 13.77
C PHE A 60 8.00 -18.78 13.52
N SER A 61 8.18 -18.38 12.27
CA SER A 61 9.27 -17.47 11.88
C SER A 61 8.76 -16.04 11.85
N VAL A 62 9.60 -15.11 12.28
CA VAL A 62 9.36 -13.67 12.26
C VAL A 62 10.43 -13.04 11.38
N MET A 63 10.00 -12.26 10.39
CA MET A 63 10.88 -11.43 9.59
C MET A 63 10.66 -9.97 9.99
N VAL A 64 11.73 -9.20 10.12
CA VAL A 64 11.63 -7.76 10.27
C VAL A 64 11.72 -7.14 8.88
N SER A 65 10.62 -6.56 8.40
CA SER A 65 10.53 -6.04 7.03
C SER A 65 11.20 -4.68 6.83
N GLY A 66 11.39 -3.91 7.90
CA GLY A 66 11.82 -2.53 7.82
C GLY A 66 10.79 -1.59 7.18
N LEU A 67 9.53 -2.05 7.02
CA LEU A 67 8.45 -1.27 6.42
C LEU A 67 7.40 -0.84 7.46
N PRO A 68 6.79 0.35 7.31
CA PRO A 68 5.65 0.77 8.12
C PRO A 68 4.45 -0.17 7.95
N PHE A 69 3.66 -0.33 9.01
CA PHE A 69 2.39 -1.03 8.94
C PHE A 69 1.23 -0.05 8.76
N LEU A 70 0.28 -0.45 7.93
CA LEU A 70 -0.99 0.23 7.76
C LEU A 70 -2.09 -0.80 8.01
N MET A 71 -3.03 -0.46 8.88
CA MET A 71 -4.16 -1.31 9.24
C MET A 71 -5.44 -0.66 8.76
N ILE A 72 -6.35 -1.45 8.18
CA ILE A 72 -7.74 -1.05 7.91
C ILE A 72 -8.66 -2.13 8.46
N ASP A 73 -9.53 -1.75 9.38
CA ASP A 73 -10.58 -2.62 9.90
C ASP A 73 -11.95 -2.07 9.51
N GLN A 74 -12.71 -2.87 8.77
CA GLN A 74 -14.06 -2.58 8.33
C GLN A 74 -15.02 -2.57 9.53
N THR A 75 -15.96 -1.63 9.52
CA THR A 75 -16.88 -1.39 10.64
C THR A 75 -18.36 -1.50 10.28
N ASP A 76 -18.72 -1.51 8.99
CA ASP A 76 -20.11 -1.63 8.55
C ASP A 76 -20.63 -3.08 8.52
N GLY A 77 -19.73 -4.07 8.52
CA GLY A 77 -20.07 -5.50 8.51
C GLY A 77 -20.67 -5.99 7.19
N GLU A 78 -20.54 -5.20 6.12
CA GLU A 78 -21.06 -5.54 4.80
C GLU A 78 -20.06 -6.39 3.99
N ASP A 79 -20.55 -7.14 3.01
CA ASP A 79 -19.64 -7.78 2.06
C ASP A 79 -18.98 -6.71 1.20
N ILE A 80 -17.69 -6.87 0.92
CA ILE A 80 -16.97 -5.93 0.04
C ILE A 80 -17.49 -6.07 -1.39
N VAL A 81 -18.05 -4.98 -1.92
CA VAL A 81 -18.50 -4.87 -3.31
C VAL A 81 -17.59 -3.91 -4.07
N ASP A 82 -17.21 -4.28 -5.29
CA ASP A 82 -16.33 -3.46 -6.10
C ASP A 82 -16.96 -2.07 -6.38
N GLN A 83 -16.18 -1.00 -6.17
CA GLN A 83 -16.60 0.40 -6.33
C GLN A 83 -17.66 0.92 -5.34
N GLU A 84 -18.08 0.14 -4.34
CA GLU A 84 -18.93 0.63 -3.27
C GLU A 84 -18.08 1.12 -2.09
N ASP A 85 -18.50 2.24 -1.49
CA ASP A 85 -17.83 2.82 -0.33
C ASP A 85 -18.22 2.08 0.94
N HIS A 86 -17.22 1.54 1.63
CA HIS A 86 -17.34 0.92 2.94
C HIS A 86 -16.75 1.81 4.03
N SER A 87 -17.21 1.62 5.27
CA SER A 87 -16.73 2.33 6.45
C SER A 87 -15.73 1.50 7.24
N GLY A 88 -14.67 2.13 7.76
CA GLY A 88 -13.68 1.47 8.60
C GLY A 88 -12.91 2.39 9.53
N GLN A 89 -11.95 1.81 10.24
CA GLN A 89 -10.88 2.50 10.96
C GLN A 89 -9.55 2.25 10.27
N ILE A 90 -8.75 3.30 10.10
CA ILE A 90 -7.38 3.21 9.60
C ILE A 90 -6.40 3.59 10.71
N ALA A 91 -5.32 2.81 10.83
CA ALA A 91 -4.20 3.10 11.70
C ALA A 91 -2.87 2.98 10.95
N VAL A 92 -1.95 3.93 11.19
CA VAL A 92 -0.61 3.92 10.61
C VAL A 92 0.44 3.84 11.70
N PHE A 93 1.27 2.82 11.60
CA PHE A 93 2.39 2.56 12.49
C PHE A 93 3.66 2.81 11.69
N PRO A 94 4.30 3.98 11.82
CA PRO A 94 5.59 4.20 11.18
C PRO A 94 6.60 3.21 11.77
N LEU A 95 7.72 3.03 11.07
CA LEU A 95 8.88 2.49 11.78
C LEU A 95 9.17 3.44 12.95
N GLN A 96 8.92 2.99 14.16
CA GLN A 96 9.72 3.44 15.27
C GLN A 96 11.15 3.07 14.87
N THR A 97 12.03 4.06 14.74
CA THR A 97 13.46 3.78 14.87
C THR A 97 13.59 3.04 16.20
N PHE A 98 13.73 1.72 16.16
CA PHE A 98 13.97 0.91 17.34
C PHE A 98 15.27 1.39 17.94
N ASP A 99 15.18 2.25 18.96
CA ASP A 99 16.33 2.68 19.73
C ASP A 99 16.72 1.54 20.66
N VAL A 100 17.44 0.56 20.09
CA VAL A 100 17.93 -0.64 20.78
C VAL A 100 18.81 -0.31 21.98
N SER A 101 19.32 0.92 22.09
CA SER A 101 20.09 1.38 23.26
C SER A 101 19.28 1.36 24.57
N LYS A 102 17.95 1.37 24.48
CA LYS A 102 17.05 1.36 25.65
C LYS A 102 16.67 -0.03 26.13
N ILE A 103 16.96 -1.09 25.37
CA ILE A 103 16.67 -2.47 25.74
C ILE A 103 17.68 -2.97 26.80
N HIS A 104 18.89 -2.41 26.81
CA HIS A 104 19.98 -2.83 27.69
C HIS A 104 20.01 -2.19 29.10
N ALA A 105 19.10 -1.26 29.42
CA ALA A 105 19.15 -0.53 30.70
C ALA A 105 18.46 -1.25 31.89
N GLY A 106 18.33 -2.58 31.81
CA GLY A 106 17.53 -3.35 32.75
C GLY A 106 18.10 -4.71 33.10
N THR A 107 19.38 -4.82 33.45
CA THR A 107 19.87 -5.88 34.36
C THR A 107 21.23 -5.48 34.92
N GLY A 108 21.31 -5.46 36.24
CA GLY A 108 22.47 -4.98 36.99
C GLY A 108 23.69 -5.90 36.89
N ASP A 109 24.84 -5.27 37.00
CA ASP A 109 26.13 -5.86 37.33
C ASP A 109 26.03 -6.84 38.50
N GLU A 110 26.28 -8.13 38.26
CA GLU A 110 27.00 -8.98 39.21
C GLU A 110 28.00 -9.88 38.47
N LYS A 111 29.29 -9.58 38.70
CA LYS A 111 30.43 -10.35 38.24
C LYS A 111 30.59 -11.66 39.01
N ALA A 112 30.65 -12.79 38.30
CA ALA A 112 31.46 -13.97 38.61
C ALA A 112 31.49 -14.80 37.30
N GLY A 113 32.60 -15.28 36.73
CA GLY A 113 33.84 -15.82 37.28
C GLY A 113 34.10 -17.10 36.47
N ALA A 114 35.16 -17.09 35.65
CA ALA A 114 35.44 -18.05 34.59
C ALA A 114 35.88 -19.47 35.05
N GLY A 115 35.68 -20.45 34.16
CA GLY A 115 36.32 -21.79 34.13
C GLY A 115 35.67 -22.63 33.02
N SER A 116 36.20 -22.66 31.80
CA SER A 116 37.19 -23.63 31.25
C SER A 116 36.70 -25.09 31.26
N ASP A 117 36.39 -25.65 30.09
CA ASP A 117 37.24 -26.67 29.43
C ASP A 117 36.61 -27.20 28.15
N ALA A 118 37.50 -27.56 27.23
CA ALA A 118 37.28 -28.01 25.86
C ALA A 118 37.30 -29.54 25.75
N GLU A 119 36.59 -30.10 24.75
CA GLU A 119 37.01 -31.21 23.86
C GLU A 119 35.78 -31.60 23.00
N GLN A 120 35.74 -31.59 21.66
CA GLN A 120 36.56 -32.15 20.57
C GLN A 120 35.95 -33.45 19.99
N ALA A 121 35.68 -33.41 18.67
CA ALA A 121 35.52 -34.50 17.70
C ALA A 121 34.25 -35.38 17.80
N ASP A 122 33.70 -36.00 16.75
CA ASP A 122 34.21 -36.34 15.41
C ASP A 122 33.03 -36.62 14.46
N ALA A 123 33.36 -36.65 13.17
CA ALA A 123 32.55 -36.82 11.97
C ALA A 123 31.87 -38.20 11.78
N GLY A 124 30.92 -38.24 10.85
CA GLY A 124 30.39 -39.48 10.27
C GLY A 124 29.35 -39.24 9.18
N ALA A 125 29.81 -39.21 7.93
CA ALA A 125 28.99 -39.11 6.71
C ALA A 125 28.30 -40.44 6.35
N GLU A 126 27.12 -40.40 5.71
CA GLU A 126 26.89 -40.87 4.32
C GLU A 126 25.41 -40.92 3.88
N LYS A 127 25.15 -40.28 2.72
CA LYS A 127 24.44 -40.75 1.49
C LYS A 127 23.07 -41.45 1.58
N THR A 128 22.01 -40.76 1.12
CA THR A 128 21.26 -40.93 -0.16
C THR A 128 20.62 -42.29 -0.39
N ASP A 129 19.29 -42.36 -0.56
CA ASP A 129 18.69 -42.47 -1.92
C ASP A 129 17.16 -42.34 -1.92
N THR A 130 16.66 -41.94 -3.08
CA THR A 130 15.25 -41.68 -3.44
C THR A 130 14.53 -42.91 -4.01
N SER A 131 13.22 -43.06 -3.77
CA SER A 131 12.29 -43.66 -4.74
C SER A 131 10.82 -43.31 -4.44
N ALA A 132 10.09 -42.95 -5.49
CA ALA A 132 8.68 -42.56 -5.55
C ALA A 132 7.70 -43.73 -5.31
N VAL A 133 6.47 -43.42 -4.87
CA VAL A 133 5.30 -44.31 -4.93
C VAL A 133 4.04 -43.52 -5.29
N GLU A 134 3.22 -44.18 -6.10
CA GLU A 134 2.00 -43.78 -6.79
C GLU A 134 0.78 -43.54 -5.88
N THR A 135 -0.24 -42.92 -6.46
CA THR A 135 -1.53 -42.45 -5.91
C THR A 135 -2.59 -43.56 -5.78
N ASP A 136 -3.35 -43.56 -4.69
CA ASP A 136 -4.61 -44.32 -4.55
C ASP A 136 -5.77 -43.45 -4.00
N GLU A 137 -6.94 -43.63 -4.60
CA GLU A 137 -8.15 -42.77 -4.64
C GLU A 137 -9.18 -43.00 -3.50
N GLU A 138 -8.77 -43.24 -2.25
CA GLU A 138 -9.71 -43.61 -1.17
C GLU A 138 -9.83 -42.60 0.00
N ASN A 139 -9.65 -41.29 -0.26
CA ASN A 139 -9.58 -40.27 0.81
C ASN A 139 -10.60 -39.11 0.72
N THR A 140 -11.64 -39.22 -0.10
CA THR A 140 -12.57 -38.10 -0.36
C THR A 140 -13.69 -37.92 0.66
N GLU A 141 -14.05 -38.92 1.48
CA GLU A 141 -15.12 -38.75 2.50
C GLU A 141 -14.62 -38.29 3.89
N LYS A 142 -13.31 -38.32 4.16
CA LYS A 142 -12.72 -37.75 5.39
C LYS A 142 -12.31 -36.27 5.26
N ALA A 143 -12.24 -35.76 4.03
CA ALA A 143 -11.88 -34.37 3.76
C ALA A 143 -13.02 -33.40 4.13
N ASP A 144 -14.28 -33.75 3.85
CA ASP A 144 -15.44 -32.86 4.08
C ASP A 144 -15.74 -32.62 5.56
N ALA A 145 -15.61 -33.64 6.42
CA ALA A 145 -15.78 -33.48 7.87
C ALA A 145 -14.63 -32.68 8.54
N GLY A 146 -13.46 -32.61 7.88
CA GLY A 146 -12.33 -31.79 8.33
C GLY A 146 -12.50 -30.31 8.00
N ILE A 147 -13.20 -29.99 6.90
CA ILE A 147 -13.44 -28.62 6.44
C ILE A 147 -14.47 -27.90 7.33
N GLU A 148 -15.57 -28.56 7.71
CA GLU A 148 -16.56 -27.96 8.64
C GLU A 148 -15.98 -27.66 10.03
N LYS A 149 -15.06 -28.50 10.51
CA LYS A 149 -14.42 -28.32 11.83
C LYS A 149 -13.31 -27.26 11.82
N ALA A 150 -12.66 -27.05 10.69
CA ALA A 150 -11.71 -25.95 10.48
C ALA A 150 -12.44 -24.59 10.38
N ALA A 151 -13.62 -24.56 9.75
CA ALA A 151 -14.44 -23.35 9.64
C ALA A 151 -14.98 -22.87 11.00
N SER A 152 -15.40 -23.77 11.91
CA SER A 152 -15.86 -23.37 13.25
C SER A 152 -14.73 -22.89 14.17
N GLY A 153 -13.50 -23.41 13.98
CA GLY A 153 -12.32 -22.99 14.71
C GLY A 153 -11.76 -21.63 14.26
N ALA A 154 -11.89 -21.31 12.96
CA ALA A 154 -11.52 -20.00 12.41
C ALA A 154 -12.44 -18.88 12.90
N ALA A 155 -13.75 -19.14 13.07
CA ALA A 155 -14.71 -18.16 13.58
C ALA A 155 -14.38 -17.73 15.03
N GLY A 156 -14.04 -18.67 15.92
CA GLY A 156 -13.67 -18.35 17.31
C GLY A 156 -12.29 -17.70 17.46
N GLY A 157 -11.37 -17.91 16.51
CA GLY A 157 -10.07 -17.22 16.48
C GLY A 157 -10.17 -15.78 15.98
N LEU A 158 -11.15 -15.48 15.11
CA LEU A 158 -11.42 -14.13 14.64
C LEU A 158 -12.05 -13.27 15.75
N GLU A 159 -12.98 -13.83 16.54
CA GLU A 159 -13.58 -13.13 17.69
C GLU A 159 -12.53 -12.75 18.75
N SER A 160 -11.54 -13.61 19.02
CA SER A 160 -10.46 -13.28 19.98
C SER A 160 -9.46 -12.25 19.45
N ILE A 161 -9.22 -12.23 18.12
CA ILE A 161 -8.38 -11.20 17.49
C ILE A 161 -9.11 -9.84 17.52
N LEU A 162 -10.42 -9.84 17.30
CA LEU A 162 -11.25 -8.62 17.38
C LEU A 162 -11.37 -8.09 18.81
N GLU A 163 -11.48 -8.94 19.83
CA GLU A 163 -11.41 -8.52 21.25
C GLU A 163 -10.04 -7.93 21.61
N ASN A 164 -8.95 -8.52 21.12
CA ASN A 164 -7.60 -8.00 21.34
C ASN A 164 -7.36 -6.66 20.64
N ILE A 165 -7.95 -6.45 19.45
CA ILE A 165 -7.91 -5.16 18.74
C ILE A 165 -8.74 -4.11 19.50
N ALA A 166 -9.90 -4.50 20.07
CA ALA A 166 -10.72 -3.61 20.89
C ALA A 166 -9.99 -3.14 22.17
N ASP A 167 -9.26 -4.02 22.85
CA ASP A 167 -8.45 -3.68 24.03
C ASP A 167 -7.27 -2.75 23.68
N ILE A 168 -6.64 -2.96 22.51
CA ILE A 168 -5.59 -2.07 21.99
C ILE A 168 -6.17 -0.69 21.66
N MET A 169 -7.36 -0.64 21.04
CA MET A 169 -8.06 0.61 20.73
C MET A 169 -8.49 1.36 22.00
N GLU A 170 -9.03 0.68 23.02
CA GLU A 170 -9.45 1.30 24.29
C GLU A 170 -8.25 1.87 25.07
N THR A 171 -7.09 1.20 24.99
CA THR A 171 -5.83 1.67 25.60
C THR A 171 -5.30 2.95 24.91
N ILE A 172 -5.51 3.08 23.60
CA ILE A 172 -5.14 4.26 22.81
C ILE A 172 -6.05 5.46 23.15
N GLU A 173 -7.36 5.25 23.35
CA GLU A 173 -8.30 6.33 23.69
C GLU A 173 -8.08 6.94 25.08
N ARG A 174 -7.51 6.16 26.03
CA ARG A 174 -7.37 6.60 27.43
C ARG A 174 -6.18 7.53 27.70
N THR A 175 -5.24 7.68 26.77
CA THR A 175 -4.02 8.50 26.93
C THR A 175 -4.13 9.83 26.20
N GLY A 176 -5.16 10.60 26.54
CA GLY A 176 -5.26 11.99 26.15
C GLY A 176 -4.06 12.80 26.65
N THR A 177 -3.31 13.36 25.70
CA THR A 177 -2.27 14.40 25.86
C THR A 177 -1.01 14.02 26.64
N GLY A 178 0.10 13.81 25.90
CA GLY A 178 1.46 14.07 26.38
C GLY A 178 2.43 12.89 26.33
N SER A 179 3.44 13.02 25.45
CA SER A 179 4.73 12.32 25.46
C SER A 179 4.76 10.88 24.94
N ALA A 180 5.08 10.75 23.65
CA ALA A 180 5.83 9.66 23.00
C ALA A 180 5.85 8.29 23.72
N ALA A 181 4.72 7.58 23.66
CA ALA A 181 4.61 6.15 23.97
C ALA A 181 3.40 5.49 23.27
N SER A 182 3.06 5.89 22.05
CA SER A 182 2.08 5.17 21.21
C SER A 182 2.69 5.00 19.81
N GLY A 183 2.84 3.76 19.35
CA GLY A 183 3.48 3.43 18.08
C GLY A 183 2.68 3.77 16.84
N THR A 184 1.53 4.41 16.98
CA THR A 184 0.67 4.84 15.88
C THR A 184 0.80 6.36 15.68
N THR A 185 1.11 6.81 14.46
CA THR A 185 1.13 8.26 14.13
C THR A 185 -0.21 8.79 13.64
N LEU A 186 -1.12 7.92 13.23
CA LEU A 186 -2.45 8.28 12.76
C LEU A 186 -3.42 7.15 13.09
N SER A 187 -4.54 7.46 13.73
CA SER A 187 -5.68 6.54 13.91
C SER A 187 -6.97 7.34 13.75
N CYS A 188 -7.79 7.00 12.77
CA CYS A 188 -9.03 7.72 12.50
C CYS A 188 -10.04 6.86 11.74
N PRO A 189 -11.33 7.25 11.74
CA PRO A 189 -12.30 6.69 10.81
C PRO A 189 -11.89 6.94 9.36
N CYS A 190 -12.27 6.05 8.46
CA CYS A 190 -12.10 6.21 7.02
C CYS A 190 -13.29 5.61 6.27
N SER A 191 -13.49 6.06 5.02
CA SER A 191 -14.19 5.27 4.02
C SER A 191 -13.20 4.65 3.05
N PHE A 192 -13.50 3.50 2.48
CA PHE A 192 -12.64 2.85 1.49
C PHE A 192 -13.46 2.07 0.46
N HIS A 193 -12.93 1.92 -0.74
CA HIS A 193 -13.54 1.09 -1.79
C HIS A 193 -12.48 0.46 -2.69
N VAL A 194 -12.83 -0.67 -3.32
CA VAL A 194 -12.01 -1.26 -4.38
C VAL A 194 -12.03 -0.33 -5.59
N ARG A 195 -10.85 0.02 -6.10
CA ARG A 195 -10.69 0.97 -7.23
C ARG A 195 -10.12 0.30 -8.48
N GLY A 196 -10.11 1.07 -9.57
CA GLY A 196 -9.50 0.62 -10.83
C GLY A 196 -10.41 -0.30 -11.64
N ASN A 197 -9.98 -0.63 -12.85
CA ASN A 197 -10.77 -1.44 -13.78
C ASN A 197 -10.29 -2.90 -13.71
N PHE A 198 -9.36 -3.30 -14.58
CA PHE A 198 -8.77 -4.65 -14.55
C PHE A 198 -8.09 -5.01 -13.21
N ALA A 199 -7.56 -4.04 -12.46
CA ALA A 199 -6.95 -4.31 -11.17
C ALA A 199 -7.98 -4.70 -10.09
N ALA A 200 -9.25 -4.29 -10.23
CA ALA A 200 -10.31 -4.69 -9.31
C ALA A 200 -10.61 -6.19 -9.41
N SER A 201 -10.44 -6.80 -10.59
CA SER A 201 -10.62 -8.25 -10.78
C SER A 201 -9.46 -9.11 -10.27
N MET A 202 -8.39 -8.53 -9.74
CA MET A 202 -7.26 -9.29 -9.17
C MET A 202 -7.58 -9.78 -7.75
N ASP A 203 -6.92 -10.84 -7.29
CA ASP A 203 -7.11 -11.37 -5.94
C ASP A 203 -6.70 -10.34 -4.88
N LYS A 204 -5.56 -9.67 -5.12
CA LYS A 204 -5.06 -8.62 -4.24
C LYS A 204 -5.64 -7.27 -4.66
N LYS A 205 -6.67 -6.82 -3.95
CA LYS A 205 -7.45 -5.63 -4.31
C LYS A 205 -6.66 -4.32 -4.15
N PRO A 206 -6.78 -3.38 -5.09
CA PRO A 206 -6.39 -1.99 -4.91
C PRO A 206 -7.49 -1.20 -4.18
N TRP A 207 -7.09 -0.35 -3.23
CA TRP A 207 -8.02 0.44 -2.44
C TRP A 207 -7.87 1.94 -2.72
N LYS A 208 -8.99 2.65 -2.77
CA LYS A 208 -9.02 4.07 -2.44
C LYS A 208 -9.46 4.19 -0.99
N VAL A 209 -8.80 5.04 -0.21
CA VAL A 209 -9.11 5.30 1.19
C VAL A 209 -9.30 6.81 1.36
N SER A 210 -10.38 7.22 2.02
CA SER A 210 -10.68 8.60 2.35
C SER A 210 -10.76 8.75 3.87
N LEU A 211 -9.85 9.52 4.45
CA LEU A 211 -9.77 9.76 5.89
C LEU A 211 -10.93 10.64 6.36
N LYS A 212 -11.50 10.30 7.51
CA LYS A 212 -12.63 10.99 8.13
C LYS A 212 -12.31 11.37 9.57
N ASN A 213 -12.90 12.47 10.03
CA ASN A 213 -12.91 12.81 11.46
C ASN A 213 -14.06 12.05 12.16
N LYS A 214 -14.18 12.24 13.48
CA LYS A 214 -15.25 11.60 14.29
C LYS A 214 -16.68 12.00 13.88
N ASN A 215 -16.84 13.10 13.14
CA ASN A 215 -18.13 13.57 12.63
C ASN A 215 -18.43 13.05 11.21
N GLY A 216 -17.55 12.24 10.62
CA GLY A 216 -17.69 11.76 9.23
C GLY A 216 -17.25 12.76 8.16
N GLU A 217 -16.64 13.89 8.54
CA GLU A 217 -16.16 14.92 7.62
C GLU A 217 -14.73 14.57 7.13
N GLN A 218 -14.30 15.13 6.00
CA GLN A 218 -12.95 14.92 5.46
C GLN A 218 -11.86 15.34 6.47
N LEU A 219 -10.93 14.44 6.74
CA LEU A 219 -9.78 14.68 7.60
C LEU A 219 -8.50 14.70 6.76
N LYS A 220 -7.82 15.84 6.67
CA LYS A 220 -6.58 15.98 5.89
C LYS A 220 -5.36 15.77 6.77
N GLU A 221 -4.71 14.63 6.64
CA GLU A 221 -3.51 14.29 7.41
C GLU A 221 -2.34 13.92 6.53
N SER A 222 -1.13 14.03 7.08
CA SER A 222 0.09 13.56 6.40
C SER A 222 0.36 12.12 6.84
N ILE A 223 0.52 11.22 5.88
CA ILE A 223 0.94 9.84 6.15
C ILE A 223 2.38 9.65 5.68
N LEU A 224 3.25 9.17 6.58
CA LEU A 224 4.66 8.86 6.28
C LEU A 224 5.44 10.00 5.60
N GLY A 225 5.18 11.25 6.03
CA GLY A 225 5.85 12.45 5.50
C GLY A 225 5.40 12.89 4.10
N MET A 226 4.35 12.27 3.56
CA MET A 226 3.70 12.70 2.31
C MET A 226 2.79 13.91 2.54
N ARG A 227 2.17 14.45 1.48
CA ARG A 227 1.38 15.68 1.55
C ARG A 227 0.19 15.48 2.49
N LYS A 228 -0.32 16.58 3.06
CA LYS A 228 -1.59 16.52 3.79
C LYS A 228 -2.74 16.31 2.82
N ASP A 229 -3.42 15.18 2.95
CA ASP A 229 -4.57 14.86 2.12
C ASP A 229 -5.58 14.00 2.88
N ASP A 230 -6.82 14.04 2.41
CA ASP A 230 -7.89 13.17 2.87
C ASP A 230 -7.96 11.89 2.03
N ASP A 231 -7.57 11.93 0.76
CA ASP A 231 -7.61 10.78 -0.14
C ASP A 231 -6.24 10.11 -0.32
N TRP A 232 -6.22 8.78 -0.21
CA TRP A 232 -5.05 7.93 -0.38
C TRP A 232 -5.37 6.73 -1.25
N ILE A 233 -4.34 6.18 -1.89
CA ILE A 233 -4.44 4.96 -2.71
C ILE A 233 -3.53 3.89 -2.12
N LEU A 234 -4.06 2.69 -1.90
CA LEU A 234 -3.26 1.50 -1.63
C LEU A 234 -3.15 0.69 -2.92
N ASN A 235 -1.99 0.78 -3.57
CA ASN A 235 -1.70 0.05 -4.78
C ASN A 235 -1.05 -1.30 -4.45
N PRO A 236 -1.63 -2.44 -4.84
CA PRO A 236 -1.12 -3.76 -4.50
C PRO A 236 0.16 -4.11 -5.26
N MET A 237 0.47 -3.37 -6.35
CA MET A 237 1.57 -3.65 -7.28
C MET A 237 1.58 -5.12 -7.72
N TYR A 238 0.39 -5.71 -7.86
CA TYR A 238 0.21 -7.15 -7.95
C TYR A 238 0.82 -7.75 -9.21
N SER A 239 0.65 -7.09 -10.37
CA SER A 239 1.23 -7.52 -11.65
C SER A 239 2.74 -7.25 -11.75
N ASP A 240 3.29 -6.39 -10.90
CA ASP A 240 4.72 -6.11 -10.85
C ASP A 240 5.41 -7.05 -9.85
N MET A 241 5.95 -8.17 -10.36
CA MET A 241 6.71 -9.14 -9.54
C MET A 241 7.83 -8.51 -8.70
N SER A 242 8.42 -7.41 -9.19
CA SER A 242 9.49 -6.69 -8.50
C SER A 242 8.99 -5.67 -7.49
N ARG A 243 7.74 -5.21 -7.63
CA ARG A 243 7.08 -4.16 -6.83
C ARG A 243 7.86 -2.83 -6.78
N VAL A 244 8.81 -2.61 -7.69
CA VAL A 244 9.64 -1.40 -7.72
C VAL A 244 9.39 -0.50 -8.93
N ARG A 245 8.71 -0.99 -9.97
CA ARG A 245 8.61 -0.25 -11.24
C ARG A 245 7.88 1.08 -11.08
N GLU A 246 6.74 1.07 -10.39
CA GLU A 246 5.92 2.26 -10.22
C GLU A 246 6.60 3.32 -9.34
N LYS A 247 7.17 2.92 -8.19
CA LYS A 247 7.94 3.84 -7.34
C LYS A 247 9.13 4.45 -8.08
N THR A 248 9.86 3.61 -8.82
CA THR A 248 11.01 4.05 -9.62
C THR A 248 10.58 5.01 -10.71
N ALA A 249 9.47 4.74 -11.40
CA ALA A 249 8.94 5.61 -12.44
C ALA A 249 8.56 6.99 -11.89
N TYR A 250 7.85 7.07 -10.76
CA TYR A 250 7.54 8.35 -10.12
C TYR A 250 8.80 9.11 -9.71
N GLN A 251 9.75 8.45 -9.03
CA GLN A 251 11.00 9.09 -8.62
C GLN A 251 11.85 9.56 -9.81
N LEU A 252 11.85 8.81 -10.92
CA LEU A 252 12.55 9.19 -12.13
C LEU A 252 11.87 10.40 -12.78
N TRP A 253 10.54 10.43 -12.85
CA TRP A 253 9.77 11.57 -13.35
C TRP A 253 10.10 12.84 -12.57
N GLU A 254 10.07 12.80 -11.24
CA GLU A 254 10.43 13.94 -10.38
C GLU A 254 11.81 14.50 -10.74
N LYS A 255 12.80 13.61 -10.88
CA LYS A 255 14.18 14.00 -11.21
C LYS A 255 14.29 14.61 -12.60
N THR A 256 13.60 14.06 -13.59
CA THR A 256 13.60 14.61 -14.96
C THR A 256 12.80 15.90 -15.06
N SER A 257 11.75 16.06 -14.25
CA SER A 257 10.88 17.23 -14.19
C SER A 257 11.55 18.40 -13.48
N ALA A 258 12.40 18.13 -12.50
CA ALA A 258 13.19 19.15 -11.83
C ALA A 258 14.23 19.86 -12.73
N VAL A 259 14.49 19.35 -13.95
CA VAL A 259 15.46 19.93 -14.89
C VAL A 259 14.83 20.49 -16.17
N THR A 260 13.49 20.53 -16.26
CA THR A 260 12.76 21.20 -17.35
C THR A 260 12.35 22.63 -16.96
N GLU A 261 12.03 23.46 -17.95
CA GLU A 261 11.57 24.84 -17.71
C GLU A 261 10.29 24.87 -16.86
N THR A 262 9.34 24.00 -17.19
CA THR A 262 8.13 23.77 -16.39
C THR A 262 8.32 22.52 -15.54
N TYR A 263 8.23 22.69 -14.22
CA TYR A 263 8.15 21.58 -13.30
C TYR A 263 6.72 21.02 -13.23
N VAL A 264 6.56 19.74 -13.56
CA VAL A 264 5.31 18.99 -13.41
C VAL A 264 5.50 17.86 -12.40
N PRO A 265 4.84 17.90 -11.23
CA PRO A 265 4.99 16.85 -10.23
C PRO A 265 4.27 15.56 -10.60
N SER A 266 4.79 14.45 -10.09
CA SER A 266 4.19 13.13 -10.09
C SER A 266 3.51 12.81 -8.75
N SER A 267 2.88 11.63 -8.67
CA SER A 267 2.45 11.03 -7.40
C SER A 267 3.66 10.54 -6.61
N ARG A 268 3.62 10.66 -5.27
CA ARG A 268 4.58 9.97 -4.40
C ARG A 268 4.03 8.64 -3.90
N LEU A 269 4.93 7.70 -3.66
CA LEU A 269 4.61 6.35 -3.20
C LEU A 269 5.55 5.94 -2.05
N GLN A 270 4.98 5.49 -0.94
CA GLN A 270 5.70 4.82 0.15
C GLN A 270 5.26 3.37 0.27
N TYR A 271 6.21 2.49 0.61
CA TYR A 271 5.90 1.09 0.87
C TYR A 271 5.30 0.95 2.26
N VAL A 272 4.25 0.15 2.37
CA VAL A 272 3.63 -0.24 3.63
C VAL A 272 3.28 -1.72 3.60
N GLU A 273 3.25 -2.36 4.75
CA GLU A 273 2.61 -3.66 4.93
C GLU A 273 1.16 -3.47 5.36
N LEU A 274 0.23 -4.06 4.61
CA LEU A 274 -1.20 -3.91 4.87
C LEU A 274 -1.72 -5.05 5.76
N LEU A 275 -2.36 -4.69 6.85
CA LEU A 275 -3.27 -5.53 7.61
C LEU A 275 -4.70 -5.06 7.29
N PHE A 276 -5.56 -5.97 6.86
CA PHE A 276 -6.94 -5.67 6.50
C PHE A 276 -7.87 -6.66 7.20
N ASN A 277 -8.81 -6.17 8.02
CA ASN A 277 -9.71 -6.99 8.85
C ASN A 277 -8.93 -8.07 9.63
N GLY A 278 -7.85 -7.68 10.31
CA GLY A 278 -6.98 -8.59 11.05
C GLY A 278 -6.13 -9.56 10.21
N SER A 279 -6.25 -9.56 8.88
CA SER A 279 -5.48 -10.44 7.98
C SER A 279 -4.32 -9.70 7.32
N TYR A 280 -3.17 -10.36 7.16
CA TYR A 280 -2.01 -9.78 6.47
C TYR A 280 -2.17 -9.89 4.95
N HIS A 281 -2.12 -8.75 4.25
CA HIS A 281 -2.32 -8.65 2.79
C HIS A 281 -1.01 -8.36 2.03
N GLY A 282 0.13 -8.33 2.72
CA GLY A 282 1.43 -8.11 2.12
C GLY A 282 1.76 -6.64 1.84
N ILE A 283 2.82 -6.43 1.05
CA ILE A 283 3.32 -5.10 0.70
C ILE A 283 2.37 -4.37 -0.25
N TYR A 284 2.09 -3.11 0.05
CA TYR A 284 1.36 -2.15 -0.79
C TYR A 284 2.19 -0.89 -1.01
N GLY A 285 1.90 -0.18 -2.10
CA GLY A 285 2.33 1.19 -2.32
C GLY A 285 1.25 2.16 -1.87
N LEU A 286 1.44 2.81 -0.73
CA LEU A 286 0.63 3.95 -0.32
C LEU A 286 0.98 5.15 -1.19
N THR A 287 0.01 5.62 -1.98
CA THR A 287 0.24 6.55 -3.08
C THR A 287 -0.66 7.78 -2.96
N GLU A 288 -0.09 8.96 -3.24
CA GLU A 288 -0.84 10.21 -3.37
C GLU A 288 -1.67 10.20 -4.67
N PRO A 289 -2.98 10.49 -4.62
CA PRO A 289 -3.77 10.69 -5.82
C PRO A 289 -3.25 11.90 -6.62
N LEU A 290 -3.02 11.73 -7.91
CA LEU A 290 -2.72 12.86 -8.79
C LEU A 290 -4.00 13.68 -9.03
N ASP A 291 -4.00 14.93 -8.57
CA ASP A 291 -5.13 15.86 -8.64
C ASP A 291 -4.69 17.30 -8.86
N GLY A 292 -5.65 18.23 -8.96
CA GLY A 292 -5.38 19.65 -9.20
C GLY A 292 -4.52 20.30 -8.11
N LYS A 293 -4.59 19.82 -6.85
CA LYS A 293 -3.70 20.28 -5.77
C LYS A 293 -2.25 19.93 -6.09
N GLN A 294 -1.99 18.71 -6.57
CA GLN A 294 -0.63 18.24 -6.85
C GLN A 294 0.03 19.08 -7.93
N VAL A 295 -0.69 19.38 -9.01
CA VAL A 295 -0.16 20.09 -10.18
C VAL A 295 -0.37 21.62 -10.12
N GLY A 296 -0.81 22.14 -8.97
CA GLY A 296 -0.91 23.56 -8.67
C GLY A 296 -1.91 24.31 -9.57
N LEU A 297 -3.14 23.81 -9.63
CA LEU A 297 -4.22 24.41 -10.44
C LEU A 297 -4.99 25.48 -9.68
N SER A 298 -5.41 26.51 -10.40
CA SER A 298 -6.23 27.62 -9.95
C SER A 298 -7.53 27.72 -10.74
N ASP A 299 -8.44 28.61 -10.32
CA ASP A 299 -9.73 28.80 -10.98
C ASP A 299 -9.57 29.14 -12.47
N GLY A 300 -10.23 28.34 -13.31
CA GLY A 300 -10.16 28.43 -14.78
C GLY A 300 -9.10 27.52 -15.42
N ASP A 301 -8.24 26.88 -14.63
CA ASP A 301 -7.41 25.78 -15.12
C ASP A 301 -8.23 24.50 -15.29
N LEU A 302 -7.71 23.57 -16.11
CA LEU A 302 -8.37 22.31 -16.43
C LEU A 302 -7.39 21.14 -16.33
N LEU A 303 -7.84 20.04 -15.74
CA LEU A 303 -7.09 18.79 -15.65
C LEU A 303 -7.85 17.65 -16.30
N TYR A 304 -7.27 17.08 -17.35
CA TYR A 304 -7.82 15.93 -18.04
C TYR A 304 -6.99 14.67 -17.74
N LYS A 305 -7.66 13.62 -17.27
CA LYS A 305 -7.09 12.28 -17.17
C LYS A 305 -7.39 11.49 -18.43
N ILE A 306 -6.33 11.08 -19.11
CA ILE A 306 -6.43 10.27 -20.31
C ILE A 306 -6.52 8.80 -19.92
N ARG A 307 -7.69 8.21 -20.13
CA ARG A 307 -7.96 6.80 -19.83
C ARG A 307 -7.76 5.93 -21.05
N GLN A 308 -8.12 6.45 -22.21
CA GLN A 308 -7.92 5.83 -23.50
C GLN A 308 -8.07 6.91 -24.58
N TRP A 309 -7.13 7.01 -25.50
CA TRP A 309 -7.38 7.66 -26.78
C TRP A 309 -8.11 6.68 -27.68
N PRO A 310 -9.36 6.96 -28.06
CA PRO A 310 -10.16 5.98 -28.77
C PRO A 310 -9.85 6.03 -30.27
N TRP A 311 -8.83 5.28 -30.73
CA TRP A 311 -8.34 5.16 -32.12
C TRP A 311 -9.41 5.04 -33.23
N GLU A 312 -10.64 4.64 -32.87
CA GLU A 312 -11.72 4.23 -33.77
C GLU A 312 -12.86 5.26 -33.94
N PHE A 313 -12.81 6.46 -33.32
CA PHE A 313 -13.95 7.40 -33.28
C PHE A 313 -13.69 8.72 -34.01
N ASP A 314 -14.76 9.38 -34.49
CA ASP A 314 -14.68 10.77 -34.98
C ASP A 314 -14.58 11.73 -33.79
N TYR A 315 -13.36 11.95 -33.32
CA TYR A 315 -13.05 12.63 -32.05
C TYR A 315 -13.71 14.00 -31.86
N LEU A 316 -13.92 14.78 -32.93
CA LEU A 316 -14.58 16.09 -32.78
C LEU A 316 -16.05 15.94 -32.36
N SER A 317 -16.73 14.92 -32.90
CA SER A 317 -18.12 14.63 -32.51
C SER A 317 -18.25 14.20 -31.04
N LEU A 318 -17.14 13.80 -30.41
CA LEU A 318 -17.13 13.45 -29.00
C LEU A 318 -17.18 14.67 -28.09
N TYR A 319 -16.77 15.86 -28.55
CA TYR A 319 -16.72 17.07 -27.71
C TYR A 319 -17.85 18.06 -28.00
N SER A 320 -18.47 17.97 -29.17
CA SER A 320 -19.57 18.84 -29.54
C SER A 320 -20.72 18.74 -28.52
N GLN A 321 -20.97 19.84 -27.80
CA GLN A 321 -22.09 20.02 -26.86
C GLN A 321 -22.02 19.14 -25.60
N ARG A 322 -20.95 19.29 -24.82
CA ARG A 322 -20.75 18.66 -23.50
C ARG A 322 -20.96 19.61 -22.31
N GLU A 323 -22.03 20.40 -22.35
CA GLU A 323 -22.45 21.18 -21.19
C GLU A 323 -22.98 20.24 -20.10
N GLY A 324 -22.51 20.39 -18.86
CA GLY A 324 -22.87 19.52 -17.74
C GLY A 324 -22.06 18.21 -17.63
N GLU A 325 -21.21 17.91 -18.62
CA GLU A 325 -20.49 16.63 -18.70
C GLU A 325 -19.04 16.74 -18.21
N MET A 326 -18.62 15.80 -17.37
CA MET A 326 -17.23 15.70 -16.86
C MET A 326 -16.42 14.59 -17.54
N GLU A 327 -17.06 13.79 -18.38
CA GLU A 327 -16.46 12.62 -19.02
C GLU A 327 -16.83 12.52 -20.48
N VAL A 328 -15.87 12.09 -21.28
CA VAL A 328 -16.08 11.62 -22.65
C VAL A 328 -16.05 10.11 -22.60
N GLU A 329 -17.19 9.47 -22.83
CA GLU A 329 -17.27 8.01 -22.89
C GLU A 329 -16.68 7.45 -24.19
N ASN A 330 -16.11 6.26 -24.10
CA ASN A 330 -15.83 5.41 -25.24
C ASN A 330 -17.12 4.68 -25.66
N GLY A 331 -17.15 4.14 -26.88
CA GLY A 331 -18.32 3.38 -27.36
C GLY A 331 -18.60 2.05 -26.63
N ARG A 332 -17.96 1.79 -25.49
CA ARG A 332 -18.20 0.66 -24.59
C ARG A 332 -18.69 1.10 -23.20
N GLY A 333 -19.05 2.38 -23.02
CA GLY A 333 -19.60 2.92 -21.77
C GLY A 333 -18.57 3.21 -20.67
N GLY A 334 -17.27 3.27 -20.99
CA GLY A 334 -16.23 3.68 -20.05
C GLY A 334 -15.62 5.02 -20.43
N ALA A 335 -15.11 5.79 -19.47
CA ALA A 335 -14.46 7.08 -19.76
C ALA A 335 -13.21 6.89 -20.65
N ALA A 336 -13.19 7.57 -21.80
CA ALA A 336 -12.01 7.78 -22.65
C ALA A 336 -11.15 8.93 -22.12
N VAL A 337 -11.79 10.06 -21.82
CA VAL A 337 -11.16 11.23 -21.19
C VAL A 337 -12.06 11.69 -20.06
N ARG A 338 -11.49 11.94 -18.88
CA ARG A 338 -12.20 12.48 -17.72
C ARG A 338 -11.61 13.82 -17.33
N MET A 339 -12.41 14.86 -17.28
CA MET A 339 -12.04 16.11 -16.64
C MET A 339 -12.15 15.91 -15.13
N THR A 340 -11.06 16.15 -14.40
CA THR A 340 -10.97 15.96 -12.94
C THR A 340 -10.70 17.25 -12.18
N TYR A 341 -10.45 18.34 -12.91
CA TYR A 341 -10.45 19.69 -12.39
C TYR A 341 -11.09 20.61 -13.44
N PRO A 342 -12.13 21.40 -13.07
CA PRO A 342 -12.78 21.41 -11.76
C PRO A 342 -13.38 20.05 -11.38
N ARG A 343 -13.59 19.79 -10.08
CA ARG A 343 -14.09 18.47 -9.61
C ARG A 343 -15.55 18.22 -10.01
N GLU A 344 -16.32 19.30 -10.10
CA GLU A 344 -17.71 19.32 -10.51
C GLU A 344 -17.84 20.26 -11.70
N TRP A 345 -18.90 20.05 -12.49
CA TRP A 345 -19.14 20.89 -13.65
C TRP A 345 -19.46 22.33 -13.22
N THR A 346 -18.89 23.28 -13.96
CA THR A 346 -19.13 24.73 -13.87
C THR A 346 -19.04 25.32 -15.27
N GLU A 347 -19.43 26.58 -15.46
CA GLU A 347 -19.22 27.29 -16.73
C GLU A 347 -17.73 27.37 -17.13
N ALA A 348 -16.81 27.27 -16.17
CA ALA A 348 -15.38 27.24 -16.43
C ALA A 348 -14.88 25.87 -16.94
N ALA A 349 -15.70 24.82 -16.83
CA ALA A 349 -15.37 23.44 -17.20
C ALA A 349 -15.48 23.22 -18.72
N ASP A 350 -14.64 23.94 -19.48
CA ASP A 350 -14.66 24.00 -20.94
C ASP A 350 -13.92 22.81 -21.58
N TRP A 351 -14.56 22.19 -22.57
CA TRP A 351 -13.95 21.12 -23.37
C TRP A 351 -13.17 21.65 -24.57
N GLY A 352 -13.31 22.93 -24.92
CA GLY A 352 -12.67 23.58 -26.07
C GLY A 352 -11.15 23.36 -26.17
N PRO A 353 -10.36 23.52 -25.09
CA PRO A 353 -8.92 23.26 -25.13
C PRO A 353 -8.57 21.81 -25.49
N MET A 354 -9.28 20.83 -24.91
CA MET A 354 -9.09 19.42 -25.24
C MET A 354 -9.53 19.09 -26.67
N GLU A 355 -10.67 19.63 -27.10
CA GLU A 355 -11.17 19.45 -28.47
C GLU A 355 -10.16 19.96 -29.50
N THR A 356 -9.63 21.17 -29.29
CA THR A 356 -8.63 21.78 -30.18
C THR A 356 -7.32 20.97 -30.17
N PHE A 357 -6.86 20.53 -29.00
CA PHE A 357 -5.66 19.69 -28.90
C PHE A 357 -5.83 18.36 -29.64
N GLN A 358 -6.99 17.72 -29.52
CA GLN A 358 -7.31 16.51 -30.27
C GLN A 358 -7.37 16.76 -31.79
N GLN A 359 -7.96 17.89 -32.21
CA GLN A 359 -7.97 18.30 -33.62
C GLN A 359 -6.57 18.41 -34.19
N PHE A 360 -5.66 19.04 -33.43
CA PHE A 360 -4.24 19.11 -33.76
C PHE A 360 -3.63 17.71 -33.89
N CYS A 361 -3.73 16.84 -32.89
CA CYS A 361 -3.08 15.53 -32.90
C CYS A 361 -3.55 14.61 -34.05
N PHE A 362 -4.86 14.61 -34.35
CA PHE A 362 -5.47 13.59 -35.20
C PHE A 362 -5.93 14.06 -36.57
N LYS A 363 -6.30 15.34 -36.73
CA LYS A 363 -6.85 15.84 -37.99
C LYS A 363 -5.86 16.72 -38.74
N THR A 364 -5.37 17.78 -38.11
CA THR A 364 -4.60 18.80 -38.83
C THR A 364 -3.10 18.51 -38.80
N ARG A 365 -2.57 18.10 -37.63
CA ARG A 365 -1.12 18.00 -37.37
C ARG A 365 -0.36 19.29 -37.68
N ASP A 366 -1.07 20.41 -37.57
CA ASP A 366 -0.56 21.76 -37.83
C ASP A 366 -0.71 22.61 -36.57
N LEU A 367 0.39 23.22 -36.13
CA LEU A 367 0.41 24.06 -34.94
C LEU A 367 -0.50 25.28 -35.08
N SER A 368 -0.78 25.74 -36.31
CA SER A 368 -1.71 26.85 -36.52
C SER A 368 -3.10 26.59 -35.93
N THR A 369 -3.50 25.31 -35.80
CA THR A 369 -4.77 24.91 -35.17
C THR A 369 -4.83 25.32 -33.70
N LEU A 370 -3.71 25.22 -32.98
CA LEU A 370 -3.63 25.66 -31.59
C LEU A 370 -3.50 27.18 -31.50
N GLU A 371 -2.65 27.77 -32.36
CA GLU A 371 -2.39 29.21 -32.39
C GLU A 371 -3.65 30.03 -32.70
N GLU A 372 -4.44 29.62 -33.70
CA GLU A 372 -5.70 30.28 -34.08
C GLU A 372 -6.76 30.20 -32.97
N ALA A 373 -6.70 29.15 -32.14
CA ALA A 373 -7.53 28.99 -30.95
C ALA A 373 -6.98 29.74 -29.71
N GLY A 374 -5.84 30.43 -29.83
CA GLY A 374 -5.18 31.12 -28.71
C GLY A 374 -4.55 30.18 -27.69
N ILE A 375 -4.27 28.93 -28.07
CA ILE A 375 -3.72 27.90 -27.17
C ILE A 375 -2.21 27.79 -27.39
N GLY A 376 -1.45 28.21 -26.39
CA GLY A 376 -0.03 27.89 -26.28
C GLY A 376 0.19 26.42 -25.87
N TYR A 377 1.39 25.92 -26.11
CA TYR A 377 1.78 24.58 -25.68
C TYR A 377 3.20 24.58 -25.09
N ASP A 378 3.39 23.77 -24.06
CA ASP A 378 4.72 23.51 -23.51
C ASP A 378 5.39 22.37 -24.28
N ARG A 379 6.27 22.75 -25.20
CA ARG A 379 7.02 21.80 -26.03
C ARG A 379 7.92 20.89 -25.21
N ASP A 380 8.54 21.42 -24.16
CA ASP A 380 9.50 20.68 -23.34
C ASP A 380 8.81 19.58 -22.54
N SER A 381 7.63 19.89 -21.98
CA SER A 381 6.77 18.90 -21.32
C SER A 381 6.39 17.73 -22.25
N VAL A 382 6.06 18.00 -23.51
CA VAL A 382 5.72 16.95 -24.50
C VAL A 382 6.93 16.10 -24.86
N ILE A 383 8.08 16.72 -25.11
CA ILE A 383 9.34 16.01 -25.41
C ILE A 383 9.75 15.13 -24.21
N GLN A 384 9.70 15.69 -23.00
CA GLN A 384 10.02 14.98 -21.77
C GLN A 384 9.14 13.75 -21.59
N LEU A 385 7.80 13.89 -21.75
CA LEU A 385 6.89 12.75 -21.65
C LEU A 385 7.24 11.64 -22.65
N SER A 386 7.57 12.02 -23.89
CA SER A 386 7.97 11.06 -24.93
C SER A 386 9.28 10.33 -24.58
N LEU A 387 10.30 11.06 -24.12
CA LEU A 387 11.58 10.50 -23.69
C LEU A 387 11.40 9.59 -22.46
N PHE A 388 10.61 10.03 -21.48
CA PHE A 388 10.31 9.25 -20.28
C PHE A 388 9.63 7.92 -20.64
N CYS A 389 8.56 7.95 -21.45
CA CYS A 389 7.87 6.73 -21.88
C CYS A 389 8.78 5.78 -22.66
N SER A 390 9.70 6.33 -23.47
CA SER A 390 10.70 5.53 -24.20
C SER A 390 11.69 4.87 -23.24
N LEU A 391 12.17 5.61 -22.23
CA LEU A 391 13.14 5.13 -21.24
C LEU A 391 12.56 4.00 -20.36
N ILE A 392 11.33 4.15 -19.88
CA ILE A 392 10.68 3.13 -19.04
C ILE A 392 9.98 2.03 -19.83
N GLN A 393 10.04 2.08 -21.17
CA GLN A 393 9.31 1.19 -22.08
C GLN A 393 7.82 1.08 -21.74
N ALA A 394 7.15 2.22 -21.61
CA ALA A 394 5.71 2.31 -21.39
C ALA A 394 5.00 2.76 -22.68
N PRO A 395 4.93 1.92 -23.73
CA PRO A 395 4.33 2.31 -25.02
C PRO A 395 2.85 2.64 -24.87
N ASP A 396 2.17 2.01 -23.91
CA ASP A 396 0.78 2.24 -23.58
C ASP A 396 0.52 3.68 -23.07
N ASN A 397 1.55 4.32 -22.50
CA ASN A 397 1.46 5.69 -21.99
C ASN A 397 1.41 6.76 -23.10
N THR A 398 1.65 6.38 -24.36
CA THR A 398 1.54 7.29 -25.50
C THR A 398 0.08 7.64 -25.86
N TRP A 399 -0.89 6.92 -25.30
CA TRP A 399 -2.32 7.09 -25.62
C TRP A 399 -3.27 6.82 -24.45
N LYS A 400 -2.74 6.49 -23.26
CA LYS A 400 -3.47 6.44 -21.99
C LYS A 400 -2.52 6.63 -20.82
N ASN A 401 -3.00 6.54 -19.58
CA ASN A 401 -2.18 6.67 -18.36
C ASN A 401 -1.39 8.00 -18.27
N SER A 402 -1.93 9.05 -18.90
CA SER A 402 -1.33 10.38 -18.93
C SER A 402 -2.35 11.42 -18.47
N ILE A 403 -1.83 12.59 -18.12
CA ILE A 403 -2.66 13.76 -17.83
C ILE A 403 -2.32 14.87 -18.82
N LEU A 404 -3.32 15.68 -19.14
CA LEU A 404 -3.15 16.94 -19.84
C LEU A 404 -3.65 18.07 -18.94
N ILE A 405 -2.88 19.13 -18.87
CA ILE A 405 -3.19 20.32 -18.08
C ILE A 405 -3.37 21.46 -19.07
N ALA A 406 -4.52 22.13 -19.05
CA ALA A 406 -4.70 23.41 -19.70
C ALA A 406 -4.71 24.48 -18.62
N LYS A 407 -3.69 25.34 -18.62
CA LYS A 407 -3.60 26.46 -17.67
C LYS A 407 -4.16 27.72 -18.31
N LYS A 408 -5.00 28.44 -17.57
CA LYS A 408 -5.48 29.75 -18.00
C LYS A 408 -4.35 30.76 -17.83
N VAL A 409 -3.92 31.33 -18.95
CA VAL A 409 -2.99 32.45 -18.96
C VAL A 409 -3.83 33.72 -18.97
N THR A 410 -3.87 34.45 -17.85
CA THR A 410 -4.30 35.84 -17.87
C THR A 410 -3.11 36.68 -18.24
N ASP A 411 -3.21 37.50 -19.28
CA ASP A 411 -2.23 38.56 -19.52
C ASP A 411 -2.11 39.37 -18.21
N GLU A 412 -0.97 39.28 -17.53
CA GLU A 412 -0.63 40.25 -16.50
C GLU A 412 -0.52 41.60 -17.22
N THR A 413 -1.56 42.42 -17.15
CA THR A 413 -1.42 43.84 -17.49
C THR A 413 -0.44 44.44 -16.50
N ASP A 414 0.69 44.91 -17.04
CA ASP A 414 1.77 45.72 -16.44
C ASP A 414 1.43 46.53 -15.18
#